data_AF-A0A7C4YE60-F1
#
_entry.id   AF-A0A7C4YE60-F1
#
_cell.length_a   1.000
_cell.length_b   1.000
_cell.length_c   1.000
_cell.angle_alpha   90.00
_cell.angle_beta   90.00
_cell.angle_gamma   90.00
#
_symmetry.space_group_name_H-M   'P 1'
#
loop_
_entity.id
_entity.type
_entity.pdbx_description
1 polymer ?
#
loop_
_entity_poly.entity_id
_entity_poly.type
_entity_poly.pdbx_seq_one_letter_code
_entity_poly.pdbx_strand_id
1 'polypeptide(L)'
;MSLKLNQEIWMYVERLYIHCYGAESFKIFLKKYGIEYDNPKYTDLKANGPSHKIPLYVFMSEPNYDFANFMQTVPTYKYLPILQQIVFDPTIIATRKDGWNYYGEPIRNWHQKVIEILRTTGVNIDNTNKKLSITEDEEDFGGPDFLPYDFSDLFLDYIRKEINESYNNGQLLAVIMLSRKLLEALIIRICEVVFPKIVNGNYHEINHDIWYNRAKGRYHGLELLLSNLKAKSVDFHEDKDLLEETCDLIEAIRIEANKCVHRDYKIPNEEYLKSLKIENAVVNTRKLYKKYCNP
;
A
#
# COMPACT_ATOMS: atom_id res chain seq x y z
N MET A 1 7.04 2.36 -6.20
CA MET A 1 8.07 2.90 -5.27
C MET A 1 7.35 3.29 -3.99
N SER A 2 7.94 3.08 -2.81
CA SER A 2 7.29 3.52 -1.58
C SER A 2 7.29 5.04 -1.47
N LEU A 3 6.16 5.62 -1.10
CA LEU A 3 6.07 7.06 -0.91
C LEU A 3 6.74 7.42 0.41
N LYS A 4 8.03 7.74 0.37
CA LYS A 4 8.76 8.29 1.51
C LYS A 4 8.39 9.75 1.71
N LEU A 5 7.40 9.98 2.56
CA LEU A 5 7.00 11.33 2.96
C LEU A 5 7.84 11.83 4.11
N ASN A 6 8.17 13.12 4.08
CA ASN A 6 8.71 13.82 5.23
C ASN A 6 7.67 13.80 6.37
N GLN A 7 8.08 13.41 7.59
CA GLN A 7 7.22 13.40 8.79
C GLN A 7 6.48 14.74 8.99
N GLU A 8 7.10 15.86 8.61
CA GLU A 8 6.53 17.20 8.73
C GLU A 8 5.19 17.35 7.98
N ILE A 9 4.95 16.57 6.91
CA ILE A 9 3.67 16.60 6.19
C ILE A 9 2.50 16.24 7.11
N TRP A 10 2.71 15.27 7.99
CA TRP A 10 1.66 14.74 8.86
C TRP A 10 1.30 15.71 9.97
N MET A 11 2.28 16.47 10.45
CA MET A 11 2.04 17.59 11.36
C MET A 11 1.14 18.65 10.70
N TYR A 12 1.41 19.05 9.46
CA TYR A 12 0.54 20.00 8.75
C TYR A 12 -0.85 19.43 8.46
N VAL A 13 -0.94 18.15 8.07
CA VAL A 13 -2.21 17.47 7.80
C VAL A 13 -3.10 17.45 9.04
N GLU A 14 -2.58 16.97 10.17
CA GLU A 14 -3.30 16.94 11.45
C GLU A 14 -3.77 18.34 11.83
N ARG A 15 -2.85 19.31 11.82
CA ARG A 15 -3.16 20.65 12.29
C ARG A 15 -4.16 21.38 11.38
N LEU A 16 -4.05 21.23 10.05
CA LEU A 16 -5.00 21.81 9.10
C LEU A 16 -6.41 21.23 9.28
N TYR A 17 -6.50 19.90 9.42
CA TYR A 17 -7.80 19.25 9.54
C TYR A 17 -8.48 19.61 10.86
N ILE A 18 -7.73 19.54 11.97
CA ILE A 18 -8.24 19.90 13.30
C ILE A 18 -8.64 21.38 13.34
N HIS A 19 -7.88 22.26 12.69
CA HIS A 19 -8.24 23.68 12.60
C HIS A 19 -9.61 23.90 11.92
N CYS A 20 -9.89 23.16 10.84
CA CYS A 20 -11.12 23.34 10.06
C CYS A 20 -12.32 22.62 10.68
N TYR A 21 -12.10 21.45 11.27
CA TYR A 21 -13.17 20.50 11.60
C TYR A 21 -13.18 20.00 13.06
N GLY A 22 -12.13 20.29 13.83
CA GLY A 22 -11.95 19.79 15.19
C GLY A 22 -11.38 18.37 15.27
N ALA A 23 -10.90 18.00 16.47
CA ALA A 23 -10.22 16.72 16.72
C ALA A 23 -11.14 15.50 16.58
N GLU A 24 -12.39 15.57 17.01
CA GLU A 24 -13.35 14.46 16.88
C GLU A 24 -13.65 14.13 15.41
N SER A 25 -13.84 15.16 14.58
CA SER A 25 -13.97 14.96 13.12
C SER A 25 -12.72 14.34 12.50
N PHE A 26 -11.54 14.67 13.01
CA PHE A 26 -10.27 14.11 12.54
C PHE A 26 -10.15 12.61 12.86
N LYS A 27 -10.54 12.20 14.08
CA LYS A 27 -10.61 10.77 14.46
C LYS A 27 -11.55 9.99 13.55
N ILE A 28 -12.74 10.54 13.31
CA ILE A 28 -13.73 9.93 12.41
C ILE A 28 -13.17 9.83 10.99
N PHE A 29 -12.47 10.87 10.52
CA PHE A 29 -11.82 10.89 9.22
C PHE A 29 -10.76 9.78 9.07
N LEU A 30 -9.84 9.65 10.03
CA LEU A 30 -8.82 8.60 10.01
C LEU A 30 -9.43 7.19 10.04
N LYS A 31 -10.50 7.01 10.83
CA LYS A 31 -11.20 5.72 10.93
C LYS A 31 -11.78 5.26 9.58
N LYS A 32 -12.17 6.17 8.68
CA LYS A 32 -12.61 5.82 7.32
C LYS A 32 -11.53 5.12 6.49
N TYR A 33 -10.26 5.32 6.84
CA TYR A 33 -9.11 4.66 6.22
C TYR A 33 -8.58 3.48 7.06
N GLY A 34 -9.35 3.03 8.06
CA GLY A 34 -8.95 1.99 8.98
C GLY A 34 -7.71 2.37 9.79
N ILE A 35 -7.59 3.64 10.18
CA ILE A 35 -6.54 4.15 11.05
C ILE A 35 -7.20 4.56 12.36
N GLU A 36 -6.87 3.86 13.44
CA GLU A 36 -7.30 4.21 14.80
C GLU A 36 -6.15 4.93 15.50
N TYR A 37 -6.27 6.26 15.57
CA TYR A 37 -5.34 7.12 16.30
C TYR A 37 -6.12 7.94 17.31
N ASP A 38 -5.67 7.91 18.56
CA ASP A 38 -6.18 8.77 19.61
C ASP A 38 -4.99 9.39 20.37
N ASN A 39 -5.07 10.68 20.62
CA ASN A 39 -4.08 11.42 21.38
C ASN A 39 -4.76 12.01 22.60
N PRO A 40 -4.29 11.73 23.83
CA PRO A 40 -4.85 12.33 25.05
C PRO A 40 -4.90 13.86 24.97
N LYS A 41 -3.96 14.50 24.26
CA LYS A 41 -3.91 15.95 24.08
C LYS A 41 -5.10 16.51 23.29
N TYR A 42 -5.87 15.67 22.60
CA TYR A 42 -7.10 16.08 21.91
C TYR A 42 -8.23 16.47 22.87
N THR A 43 -8.14 16.12 24.15
CA THR A 43 -9.11 16.55 25.17
C THR A 43 -8.67 17.81 25.92
N ASP A 44 -7.43 18.26 25.72
CA ASP A 44 -6.86 19.46 26.36
C ASP A 44 -7.35 20.74 25.67
N LEU A 45 -8.58 21.15 26.03
CA LEU A 45 -9.21 22.37 25.55
C LEU A 45 -8.91 23.58 26.44
N LYS A 46 -8.47 24.68 25.83
CA LYS A 46 -8.16 25.96 26.49
C LYS A 46 -9.37 26.89 26.70
N ALA A 47 -10.60 26.43 26.38
CA ALA A 47 -11.88 27.15 26.29
C ALA A 47 -12.27 27.69 24.89
N ASN A 48 -13.53 28.12 24.75
CA ASN A 48 -14.15 28.61 23.52
C ASN A 48 -13.28 29.70 22.86
N GLY A 49 -12.81 29.43 21.63
CA GLY A 49 -12.09 30.43 20.84
C GLY A 49 -12.91 31.70 20.61
N PRO A 50 -12.29 32.79 20.11
CA PRO A 50 -12.93 34.10 19.93
C PRO A 50 -14.21 34.08 19.07
N SER A 51 -14.48 33.00 18.32
CA SER A 51 -15.70 32.82 17.53
C SER A 51 -16.77 31.91 18.16
N HIS A 52 -16.53 31.32 19.34
CA HIS A 52 -17.36 30.27 19.97
C HIS A 52 -17.61 29.01 19.10
N LYS A 53 -17.03 28.94 17.89
CA LYS A 53 -17.30 27.89 16.90
C LYS A 53 -16.19 26.86 16.76
N ILE A 54 -14.96 27.14 17.22
CA ILE A 54 -13.81 26.26 17.04
C ILE A 54 -13.08 26.06 18.40
N PRO A 55 -12.86 24.82 18.85
CA PRO A 55 -12.16 24.54 20.11
C PRO A 55 -10.66 24.89 20.04
N LEU A 56 -10.12 25.45 21.12
CA LEU A 56 -8.68 25.75 21.26
C LEU A 56 -7.95 24.56 21.89
N TYR A 57 -7.08 23.88 21.14
CA TYR A 57 -6.27 22.74 21.58
C TYR A 57 -4.85 23.15 21.98
N VAL A 58 -4.46 22.90 23.23
CA VAL A 58 -3.17 23.39 23.77
C VAL A 58 -1.96 22.85 23.02
N PHE A 59 -1.98 21.61 22.56
CA PHE A 59 -0.83 20.97 21.92
C PHE A 59 -0.47 21.54 20.54
N MET A 60 -1.33 22.35 19.94
CA MET A 60 -1.08 22.93 18.62
C MET A 60 -0.15 24.16 18.67
N SER A 61 0.19 24.67 19.87
CA SER A 61 1.14 25.78 20.05
C SER A 61 2.62 25.35 20.07
N GLU A 62 2.90 24.05 20.06
CA GLU A 62 4.26 23.51 20.07
C GLU A 62 4.40 22.44 18.97
N PRO A 63 5.58 22.27 18.36
CA PRO A 63 5.83 21.18 17.44
C PRO A 63 5.54 19.85 18.14
N ASN A 64 4.46 19.19 17.72
CA ASN A 64 4.06 17.89 18.21
C ASN A 64 4.12 16.91 17.04
N TYR A 65 5.02 15.94 17.15
CA TYR A 65 5.24 14.91 16.13
C TYR A 65 4.60 13.56 16.52
N ASP A 66 3.79 13.49 17.58
CA ASP A 66 3.17 12.23 18.02
C ASP A 66 2.37 11.58 16.89
N PHE A 67 1.54 12.36 16.20
CA PHE A 67 0.78 11.86 15.04
C PHE A 67 1.70 11.54 13.86
N ALA A 68 2.69 12.39 13.58
CA ALA A 68 3.64 12.15 12.50
C ALA A 68 4.45 10.86 12.69
N ASN A 69 4.89 10.59 13.93
CA ASN A 69 5.59 9.38 14.32
C ASN A 69 4.67 8.16 14.21
N PHE A 70 3.42 8.28 14.67
CA PHE A 70 2.43 7.22 14.50
C PHE A 70 2.18 6.89 13.03
N MET A 71 2.07 7.91 12.17
CA MET A 71 1.86 7.71 10.73
C MET A 71 2.99 6.92 10.08
N GLN A 72 4.22 6.93 10.61
CA GLN A 72 5.30 6.08 10.11
C GLN A 72 5.04 4.58 10.31
N THR A 73 4.20 4.20 11.26
CA THR A 73 3.78 2.81 11.46
C THR A 73 2.58 2.43 10.59
N VAL A 74 1.92 3.43 9.99
CA VAL A 74 0.78 3.21 9.10
C VAL A 74 1.29 2.82 7.71
N PRO A 75 0.72 1.78 7.08
CA PRO A 75 1.10 1.39 5.73
C PRO A 75 1.00 2.56 4.72
N THR A 76 2.04 2.74 3.92
CA THR A 76 2.20 3.89 3.01
C THR A 76 1.11 3.98 1.93
N TYR A 77 0.51 2.85 1.53
CA TYR A 77 -0.62 2.84 0.58
C TYR A 77 -1.84 3.64 1.08
N LYS A 78 -1.97 3.84 2.40
CA LYS A 78 -3.03 4.66 2.99
C LYS A 78 -2.77 6.16 2.89
N TYR A 79 -1.54 6.57 2.56
CA TYR A 79 -1.14 7.97 2.60
C TYR A 79 -1.80 8.80 1.50
N LEU A 80 -1.73 8.34 0.25
CA LEU A 80 -2.27 9.09 -0.89
C LEU A 80 -3.78 9.35 -0.78
N PRO A 81 -4.64 8.37 -0.43
CA PRO A 81 -6.07 8.63 -0.25
C PRO A 81 -6.38 9.70 0.80
N ILE A 82 -5.63 9.71 1.91
CA ILE A 82 -5.76 10.71 2.98
C ILE A 82 -5.33 12.07 2.47
N LEU A 83 -4.11 12.16 1.91
CA LEU A 83 -3.53 13.40 1.40
C LEU A 83 -4.36 14.00 0.27
N GLN A 84 -4.97 13.16 -0.57
CA GLN A 84 -5.87 13.60 -1.63
C GLN A 84 -7.09 14.32 -1.06
N GLN A 85 -7.71 13.80 0.01
CA GLN A 85 -8.81 14.51 0.68
C GLN A 85 -8.32 15.85 1.25
N ILE A 86 -7.17 15.88 1.92
CA ILE A 86 -6.64 17.11 2.51
C ILE A 86 -6.32 18.17 1.46
N VAL A 87 -5.66 17.78 0.38
CA VAL A 87 -5.18 18.70 -0.68
C VAL A 87 -6.35 19.35 -1.41
N PHE A 88 -7.43 18.59 -1.67
CA PHE A 88 -8.56 19.05 -2.46
C PHE A 88 -9.79 19.47 -1.63
N ASP A 89 -9.68 19.49 -0.30
CA ASP A 89 -10.75 19.96 0.59
C ASP A 89 -10.94 21.49 0.48
N PRO A 90 -12.15 21.97 0.11
CA PRO A 90 -12.42 23.40 -0.07
C PRO A 90 -12.23 24.24 1.19
N THR A 91 -12.58 23.70 2.37
CA THR A 91 -12.47 24.39 3.66
C THR A 91 -10.99 24.54 4.04
N ILE A 92 -10.20 23.47 3.85
CA ILE A 92 -8.76 23.51 4.09
C ILE A 92 -8.08 24.47 3.11
N ILE A 93 -8.46 24.47 1.83
CA ILE A 93 -7.93 25.44 0.85
C ILE A 93 -8.26 26.88 1.25
N ALA A 94 -9.44 27.12 1.83
CA ALA A 94 -9.85 28.45 2.26
C ALA A 94 -8.95 29.03 3.38
N THR A 95 -8.27 28.19 4.16
CA THR A 95 -7.32 28.63 5.22
C THR A 95 -6.15 29.46 4.68
N ARG A 96 -5.88 29.42 3.38
CA ARG A 96 -4.91 30.32 2.72
C ARG A 96 -5.28 31.80 2.88
N LYS A 97 -6.56 32.10 3.10
CA LYS A 97 -7.02 33.46 3.35
C LYS A 97 -6.79 33.88 4.80
N ASP A 98 -6.67 32.93 5.71
CA ASP A 98 -6.52 33.18 7.14
C ASP A 98 -5.10 33.65 7.46
N GLY A 99 -4.98 34.72 8.25
CA GLY A 99 -3.67 35.28 8.59
C GLY A 99 -2.92 34.44 9.62
N TRP A 100 -3.63 34.04 10.68
CA TRP A 100 -3.08 33.38 11.85
C TRP A 100 -4.00 32.23 12.25
N ASN A 101 -3.43 31.11 12.68
CA ASN A 101 -4.19 30.13 13.44
C ASN A 101 -4.48 30.66 14.84
N TYR A 102 -5.29 29.91 15.59
CA TYR A 102 -5.64 30.22 16.96
C TYR A 102 -4.49 30.19 17.98
N TYR A 103 -3.28 29.81 17.55
CA TYR A 103 -2.08 29.66 18.38
C TYR A 103 -1.00 30.70 18.06
N GLY A 104 -1.30 31.66 17.18
CA GLY A 104 -0.35 32.70 16.80
C GLY A 104 0.74 32.23 15.83
N GLU A 105 0.48 31.19 15.05
CA GLU A 105 1.33 30.82 13.90
C GLU A 105 0.63 31.17 12.58
N PRO A 106 1.40 31.54 11.53
CA PRO A 106 0.85 31.85 10.23
C PRO A 106 0.35 30.56 9.54
N ILE A 107 -0.98 30.39 9.45
CA ILE A 107 -1.61 29.23 8.82
C ILE A 107 -1.70 29.32 7.30
N ARG A 108 -1.67 30.54 6.76
CA ARG A 108 -1.79 30.83 5.32
C ARG A 108 -0.96 29.91 4.42
N ASN A 109 0.21 29.51 4.90
CA ASN A 109 1.19 28.74 4.14
C ASN A 109 1.13 27.22 4.38
N TRP A 110 0.36 26.73 5.36
CA TRP A 110 0.40 25.30 5.73
C TRP A 110 -0.08 24.39 4.61
N HIS A 111 -1.22 24.72 3.98
CA HIS A 111 -1.72 23.94 2.84
C HIS A 111 -0.74 23.98 1.67
N GLN A 112 -0.09 25.12 1.45
CA GLN A 112 0.93 25.27 0.42
C GLN A 112 2.17 24.42 0.72
N LYS A 113 2.61 24.35 1.98
CA LYS A 113 3.70 23.46 2.40
C LYS A 113 3.39 21.99 2.16
N VAL A 114 2.15 21.54 2.41
CA VAL A 114 1.74 20.16 2.08
C VAL A 114 1.91 19.89 0.58
N ILE A 115 1.45 20.81 -0.28
CA ILE A 115 1.61 20.70 -1.74
C ILE A 115 3.08 20.67 -2.16
N GLU A 116 3.91 21.52 -1.55
CA GLU A 116 5.35 21.59 -1.84
C GLU A 116 6.04 20.28 -1.47
N ILE A 117 5.78 19.75 -0.28
CA ILE A 117 6.33 18.45 0.15
C ILE A 117 5.91 17.36 -0.84
N LEU A 118 4.62 17.27 -1.20
CA LEU A 118 4.13 16.28 -2.16
C LEU A 118 4.86 16.35 -3.51
N ARG A 119 5.03 17.55 -4.06
CA ARG A 119 5.76 17.76 -5.32
C ARG A 119 7.22 17.33 -5.21
N THR A 120 7.90 17.69 -4.11
CA THR A 120 9.29 17.28 -3.89
C THR A 120 9.45 15.77 -3.74
N THR A 121 8.41 15.07 -3.28
CA THR A 121 8.38 13.59 -3.18
C THR A 121 7.95 12.90 -4.48
N GLY A 122 7.82 13.62 -5.59
CA GLY A 122 7.46 13.05 -6.90
C GLY A 122 5.98 12.72 -7.05
N VAL A 123 5.10 13.26 -6.19
CA VAL A 123 3.65 13.12 -6.35
C VAL A 123 3.15 14.14 -7.38
N ASN A 124 2.54 13.64 -8.45
CA ASN A 124 1.80 14.43 -9.42
C ASN A 124 0.43 14.82 -8.86
N ILE A 125 0.10 16.11 -8.95
CA ILE A 125 -1.12 16.71 -8.41
C ILE A 125 -1.99 17.18 -9.58
N ASP A 126 -3.00 16.38 -9.93
CA ASP A 126 -3.98 16.73 -10.95
C ASP A 126 -5.12 17.55 -10.34
N ASN A 127 -5.06 18.87 -10.53
CA ASN A 127 -6.08 19.79 -10.02
C ASN A 127 -7.43 19.66 -10.75
N THR A 128 -7.44 19.18 -11.99
CA THR A 128 -8.65 19.06 -12.81
C THR A 128 -9.48 17.87 -12.33
N ASN A 129 -8.83 16.71 -12.16
CA ASN A 129 -9.49 15.48 -11.73
C ASN A 129 -9.48 15.29 -10.20
N LYS A 130 -8.86 16.22 -9.45
CA LYS A 130 -8.67 16.15 -7.99
C LYS A 130 -8.03 14.82 -7.56
N LYS A 131 -6.99 14.42 -8.28
CA LYS A 131 -6.30 13.14 -8.08
C LYS A 131 -4.82 13.36 -7.78
N LEU A 132 -4.31 12.62 -6.80
CA LEU A 132 -2.88 12.47 -6.57
C LEU A 132 -2.42 11.18 -7.22
N SER A 133 -1.27 11.21 -7.89
CA SER A 133 -0.66 10.04 -8.49
C SER A 133 0.85 10.09 -8.33
N ILE A 134 1.49 8.94 -8.27
CA ILE A 134 2.94 8.85 -8.36
C ILE A 134 3.21 8.38 -9.79
N THR A 135 4.07 9.08 -10.53
CA THR A 135 4.57 8.56 -11.80
C THR A 135 5.38 7.32 -11.47
N GLU A 136 4.78 6.16 -11.71
CA GLU A 136 5.54 4.93 -11.86
C GLU A 136 6.24 5.06 -13.20
N ASP A 137 7.53 5.41 -13.18
CA ASP A 137 8.34 5.18 -14.38
C ASP A 137 8.18 3.70 -14.73
N GLU A 138 7.67 3.41 -15.92
CA GLU A 138 7.60 2.04 -16.43
C GLU A 138 9.03 1.48 -16.40
N GLU A 139 9.31 0.56 -15.47
CA GLU A 139 10.63 -0.06 -15.38
C GLU A 139 10.92 -0.73 -16.73
N ASP A 140 11.92 -0.21 -17.45
CA ASP A 140 12.34 -0.69 -18.77
C ASP A 140 12.74 -2.17 -18.70
N PHE A 141 11.96 -3.02 -19.36
CA PHE A 141 11.96 -4.48 -19.26
C PHE A 141 13.16 -5.18 -19.93
N GLY A 142 14.21 -4.44 -20.26
CA GLY A 142 15.37 -4.91 -21.04
C GLY A 142 16.53 -5.41 -20.17
N GLY A 143 16.36 -6.54 -19.48
CA GLY A 143 17.48 -7.26 -18.84
C GLY A 143 17.81 -8.56 -19.58
N PRO A 144 19.05 -9.09 -19.46
CA PRO A 144 19.41 -10.39 -20.05
C PRO A 144 18.78 -11.59 -19.31
N ASP A 145 18.25 -11.35 -18.11
CA ASP A 145 17.66 -12.35 -17.23
C ASP A 145 16.16 -12.53 -17.51
N PHE A 146 15.66 -13.77 -17.36
CA PHE A 146 14.22 -14.09 -17.45
C PHE A 146 13.37 -13.28 -16.44
N LEU A 147 13.83 -13.16 -15.19
CA LEU A 147 13.26 -12.28 -14.17
C LEU A 147 14.31 -11.26 -13.72
N PRO A 148 14.38 -10.07 -14.36
CA PRO A 148 15.50 -9.14 -14.18
C PRO A 148 15.47 -8.38 -12.84
N TYR A 149 14.30 -8.26 -12.22
CA TYR A 149 14.11 -7.35 -11.10
C TYR A 149 14.18 -8.02 -9.72
N ASP A 150 14.96 -7.43 -8.81
CA ASP A 150 14.94 -7.83 -7.41
C ASP A 150 13.66 -7.41 -6.67
N PHE A 151 13.39 -8.10 -5.57
CA PHE A 151 12.30 -7.84 -4.64
C PHE A 151 12.76 -7.07 -3.39
N SER A 152 14.07 -6.85 -3.25
CA SER A 152 14.71 -6.32 -2.05
C SER A 152 14.37 -7.14 -0.79
N ASP A 153 14.18 -8.46 -0.98
CA ASP A 153 13.93 -9.46 0.04
C ASP A 153 14.85 -10.65 -0.25
N LEU A 154 15.72 -10.98 0.70
CA LEU A 154 16.77 -11.98 0.50
C LEU A 154 16.22 -13.35 0.09
N PHE A 155 15.07 -13.75 0.63
CA PHE A 155 14.45 -15.04 0.34
C PHE A 155 13.81 -15.05 -1.06
N LEU A 156 13.06 -14.00 -1.40
CA LEU A 156 12.44 -13.87 -2.72
C LEU A 156 13.49 -13.72 -3.82
N ASP A 157 14.56 -12.96 -3.56
CA ASP A 157 15.67 -12.79 -4.49
C ASP A 157 16.51 -14.05 -4.67
N TYR A 158 16.58 -14.91 -3.66
CA TYR A 158 17.20 -16.22 -3.80
C TYR A 158 16.41 -17.11 -4.77
N ILE A 159 15.08 -17.21 -4.60
CA ILE A 159 14.22 -17.96 -5.53
C ILE A 159 14.31 -17.38 -6.95
N ARG A 160 14.32 -16.05 -7.09
CA ARG A 160 14.49 -15.38 -8.39
C ARG A 160 15.79 -15.78 -9.09
N LYS A 161 16.91 -15.80 -8.36
CA LYS A 161 18.21 -16.22 -8.91
C LYS A 161 18.18 -17.67 -9.38
N GLU A 162 17.61 -18.57 -8.57
CA GLU A 162 17.44 -19.98 -8.96
C GLU A 162 16.57 -20.14 -10.22
N ILE A 163 15.54 -19.31 -10.38
CA ILE A 163 14.71 -19.28 -11.60
C ILE A 163 15.54 -18.87 -12.82
N ASN A 164 16.32 -17.79 -12.72
CA ASN A 164 17.17 -17.30 -13.83
C ASN A 164 18.26 -18.32 -14.19
N GLU A 165 18.91 -18.92 -13.19
CA GLU A 165 19.90 -19.99 -13.39
C GLU A 165 19.26 -21.22 -14.07
N SER A 166 18.07 -21.64 -13.62
CA SER A 166 17.34 -22.74 -14.24
C SER A 166 16.98 -22.43 -15.69
N TYR A 167 16.56 -21.20 -15.98
CA TYR A 167 16.23 -20.77 -17.34
C TYR A 167 17.46 -20.81 -18.25
N ASN A 168 18.57 -20.22 -17.81
CA ASN A 168 19.83 -20.19 -18.56
C ASN A 168 20.41 -21.59 -18.82
N ASN A 169 20.15 -22.54 -17.91
CA ASN A 169 20.54 -23.95 -18.05
C ASN A 169 19.54 -24.80 -18.85
N GLY A 170 18.48 -24.21 -19.42
CA GLY A 170 17.45 -24.92 -20.16
C GLY A 170 16.54 -25.81 -19.31
N GLN A 171 16.54 -25.65 -17.98
CA GLN A 171 15.75 -26.42 -17.01
C GLN A 171 14.33 -25.83 -16.88
N LEU A 172 13.59 -25.79 -17.99
CA LEU A 172 12.33 -25.04 -18.08
C LEU A 172 11.21 -25.57 -17.16
N LEU A 173 11.23 -26.86 -16.81
CA LEU A 173 10.30 -27.40 -15.81
C LEU A 173 10.56 -26.80 -14.41
N ALA A 174 11.83 -26.64 -14.05
CA ALA A 174 12.21 -26.00 -12.78
C ALA A 174 11.78 -24.53 -12.78
N VAL A 175 11.94 -23.82 -13.90
CA VAL A 175 11.45 -22.44 -14.07
C VAL A 175 9.95 -22.35 -13.76
N ILE A 176 9.11 -23.21 -14.33
CA ILE A 176 7.67 -23.21 -14.09
C ILE A 176 7.35 -23.47 -12.60
N MET A 177 7.99 -24.46 -12.00
CA MET A 177 7.75 -24.87 -10.61
C MET A 177 8.19 -23.82 -9.60
N LEU A 178 9.39 -23.29 -9.77
CA LEU A 178 9.94 -22.24 -8.91
C LEU A 178 9.16 -20.94 -9.07
N SER A 179 8.74 -20.58 -10.29
CA SER A 179 7.92 -19.38 -10.53
C SER A 179 6.57 -19.47 -9.83
N ARG A 180 5.91 -20.63 -9.86
CA ARG A 180 4.69 -20.85 -9.07
C ARG A 180 4.95 -20.65 -7.57
N LYS A 181 6.09 -21.12 -7.07
CA LYS A 181 6.44 -20.99 -5.65
C LYS A 181 6.74 -19.54 -5.25
N LEU A 182 7.45 -18.81 -6.11
CA LEU A 182 7.69 -17.37 -5.96
C LEU A 182 6.37 -16.59 -5.89
N LEU A 183 5.46 -16.85 -6.84
CA LEU A 183 4.13 -16.22 -6.87
C LEU A 183 3.32 -16.54 -5.62
N GLU A 184 3.30 -17.79 -5.15
CA GLU A 184 2.64 -18.17 -3.90
C GLU A 184 3.22 -17.43 -2.69
N ALA A 185 4.55 -17.33 -2.58
CA ALA A 185 5.20 -16.61 -1.50
C ALA A 185 4.84 -15.12 -1.51
N LEU A 186 4.87 -14.48 -2.68
CA LEU A 186 4.48 -13.07 -2.85
C LEU A 186 3.02 -12.83 -2.45
N ILE A 187 2.10 -13.67 -2.92
CA ILE A 187 0.68 -13.59 -2.59
C ILE A 187 0.44 -13.74 -1.08
N ILE A 188 1.13 -14.68 -0.43
CA ILE A 188 1.06 -14.82 1.04
C ILE A 188 1.50 -13.54 1.73
N ARG A 189 2.63 -12.94 1.31
CA ARG A 189 3.11 -11.68 1.91
C ARG A 189 2.14 -10.52 1.73
N ILE A 190 1.56 -10.38 0.53
CA ILE A 190 0.53 -9.37 0.27
C ILE A 190 -0.67 -9.58 1.21
N CYS A 191 -1.15 -10.82 1.35
CA CYS A 191 -2.25 -11.13 2.26
C CYS A 191 -1.92 -10.83 3.72
N GLU A 192 -0.71 -11.18 4.19
CA GLU A 192 -0.28 -10.93 5.58
C GLU A 192 -0.30 -9.44 5.95
N VAL A 193 0.05 -8.57 5.00
CA VAL A 193 0.12 -7.12 5.23
C VAL A 193 -1.24 -6.44 5.03
N VAL A 194 -1.97 -6.78 3.95
CA VAL A 194 -3.27 -6.17 3.65
C VAL A 194 -4.36 -6.68 4.59
N PHE A 195 -4.29 -7.95 5.00
CA PHE A 195 -5.21 -8.59 5.94
C PHE A 195 -4.47 -9.07 7.19
N PRO A 196 -4.00 -8.15 8.04
CA PRO A 196 -3.17 -8.51 9.19
C PRO A 196 -3.97 -9.32 10.20
N LYS A 197 -3.33 -10.34 10.77
CA LYS A 197 -3.92 -11.17 11.84
C LYS A 197 -4.09 -10.42 13.16
N ILE A 198 -3.42 -9.27 13.32
CA ILE A 198 -3.58 -8.38 14.48
C ILE A 198 -4.05 -7.03 13.95
N VAL A 199 -5.19 -6.57 14.44
CA VAL A 199 -5.75 -5.24 14.16
C VAL A 199 -5.94 -4.56 15.50
N ASN A 200 -5.30 -3.39 15.69
CA ASN A 200 -5.37 -2.60 16.92
C ASN A 200 -4.99 -3.40 18.18
N GLY A 201 -3.92 -4.18 18.08
CA GLY A 201 -3.42 -5.02 19.17
C GLY A 201 -4.25 -6.29 19.44
N ASN A 202 -5.40 -6.44 18.80
CA ASN A 202 -6.30 -7.59 18.97
C ASN A 202 -6.22 -8.54 17.80
N TYR A 203 -6.34 -9.83 18.09
CA TYR A 203 -6.37 -10.86 17.07
C TYR A 203 -7.65 -10.77 16.22
N HIS A 204 -7.49 -10.69 14.89
CA HIS A 204 -8.59 -10.54 13.95
C HIS A 204 -8.78 -11.81 13.10
N GLU A 205 -9.70 -12.66 13.56
CA GLU A 205 -9.92 -14.00 13.01
C GLU A 205 -10.26 -14.01 11.53
N ILE A 206 -11.17 -13.12 11.10
CA ILE A 206 -11.62 -13.02 9.71
C ILE A 206 -10.46 -12.68 8.76
N ASN A 207 -9.49 -11.87 9.22
CA ASN A 207 -8.33 -11.52 8.39
C ASN A 207 -7.35 -12.67 8.29
N HIS A 208 -7.08 -13.34 9.40
CA HIS A 208 -6.13 -14.45 9.42
C HIS A 208 -6.63 -15.63 8.59
N ASP A 209 -7.93 -15.91 8.62
CA ASP A 209 -8.55 -17.01 7.87
C ASP A 209 -8.55 -16.78 6.35
N ILE A 210 -8.26 -15.57 5.86
CA ILE A 210 -8.10 -15.29 4.41
C ILE A 210 -6.88 -16.02 3.86
N TRP A 211 -5.80 -16.15 4.62
CA TRP A 211 -4.53 -16.70 4.13
C TRP A 211 -3.98 -17.87 4.93
N TYR A 212 -4.53 -18.14 6.12
CA TYR A 212 -4.08 -19.21 7.01
C TYR A 212 -5.19 -20.19 7.37
N ASN A 213 -4.88 -21.49 7.27
CA ASN A 213 -5.72 -22.56 7.79
C ASN A 213 -5.30 -22.90 9.22
N ARG A 214 -5.99 -22.33 10.21
CA ARG A 214 -5.69 -22.57 11.62
C ARG A 214 -5.87 -24.02 12.04
N ALA A 215 -6.92 -24.69 11.57
CA ALA A 215 -7.19 -26.09 11.89
C ALA A 215 -6.04 -27.02 11.45
N LYS A 216 -5.31 -26.64 10.39
CA LYS A 216 -4.17 -27.40 9.86
C LYS A 216 -2.81 -26.79 10.21
N GLY A 217 -2.78 -25.67 10.93
CA GLY A 217 -1.55 -24.96 11.28
C GLY A 217 -0.66 -24.61 10.08
N ARG A 218 -1.25 -24.21 8.95
CA ARG A 218 -0.50 -23.90 7.72
C ARG A 218 -1.23 -22.89 6.84
N TYR A 219 -0.51 -22.24 5.94
CA TYR A 219 -1.10 -21.39 4.89
C TYR A 219 -2.10 -22.17 4.03
N HIS A 220 -3.10 -21.45 3.51
CA HIS A 220 -3.99 -22.02 2.49
C HIS A 220 -3.20 -22.34 1.21
N GLY A 221 -3.70 -23.29 0.43
CA GLY A 221 -3.10 -23.56 -0.89
C GLY A 221 -3.38 -22.42 -1.86
N LEU A 222 -2.49 -22.24 -2.84
CA LEU A 222 -2.55 -21.15 -3.83
C LEU A 222 -3.95 -20.91 -4.44
N GLU A 223 -4.68 -21.97 -4.81
CA GLU A 223 -6.04 -21.85 -5.37
C GLU A 223 -7.01 -21.10 -4.44
N LEU A 224 -7.01 -21.46 -3.16
CA LEU A 224 -7.87 -20.82 -2.17
C LEU A 224 -7.38 -19.40 -1.85
N LEU A 225 -6.06 -19.17 -1.84
CA LEU A 225 -5.49 -17.83 -1.68
C LEU A 225 -5.95 -16.89 -2.78
N LEU A 226 -5.87 -17.31 -4.05
CA LEU A 226 -6.30 -16.50 -5.20
C LEU A 226 -7.82 -16.24 -5.18
N SER A 227 -8.62 -17.26 -4.84
CA SER A 227 -10.08 -17.10 -4.69
C SER A 227 -10.43 -16.09 -3.60
N ASN A 228 -9.78 -16.19 -2.44
CA ASN A 228 -9.99 -15.25 -1.33
C ASN A 228 -9.56 -13.83 -1.70
N LEU A 229 -8.42 -13.67 -2.38
CA LEU A 229 -7.96 -12.36 -2.84
C LEU A 229 -8.92 -11.70 -3.83
N LYS A 230 -9.41 -12.46 -4.81
CA LYS A 230 -10.43 -11.96 -5.76
C LYS A 230 -11.71 -11.55 -5.04
N ALA A 231 -12.19 -12.35 -4.09
CA ALA A 231 -13.36 -12.00 -3.29
C ALA A 231 -13.16 -10.72 -2.45
N LYS A 232 -11.91 -10.35 -2.19
CA LYS A 232 -11.49 -9.17 -1.44
C LYS A 232 -10.83 -8.10 -2.31
N SER A 233 -10.99 -8.18 -3.64
CA SER A 233 -10.32 -7.27 -4.57
C SER A 233 -10.70 -5.79 -4.36
N VAL A 234 -11.91 -5.53 -3.86
CA VAL A 234 -12.39 -4.18 -3.52
C VAL A 234 -11.53 -3.51 -2.45
N ASP A 235 -10.89 -4.29 -1.56
CA ASP A 235 -10.00 -3.78 -0.51
C ASP A 235 -8.66 -3.28 -1.08
N PHE A 236 -8.38 -3.53 -2.36
CA PHE A 236 -7.21 -3.03 -3.11
C PHE A 236 -7.51 -1.73 -3.87
N HIS A 237 -8.73 -1.19 -3.76
CA HIS A 237 -9.12 0.12 -4.29
C HIS A 237 -8.81 0.29 -5.78
N GLU A 238 -7.83 1.15 -6.12
CA GLU A 238 -7.41 1.47 -7.47
C GLU A 238 -6.66 0.33 -8.17
N ASP A 239 -6.13 -0.64 -7.41
CA ASP A 239 -5.43 -1.81 -7.96
C ASP A 239 -6.35 -3.03 -8.08
N LYS A 240 -7.66 -2.86 -7.89
CA LYS A 240 -8.64 -3.95 -7.97
C LYS A 240 -8.49 -4.74 -9.27
N ASP A 241 -8.51 -4.05 -10.41
CA ASP A 241 -8.47 -4.69 -11.72
C ASP A 241 -7.11 -5.36 -11.98
N LEU A 242 -6.02 -4.72 -11.53
CA LEU A 242 -4.67 -5.29 -11.59
C LEU A 242 -4.58 -6.57 -10.76
N LEU A 243 -5.15 -6.59 -9.56
CA LEU A 243 -5.18 -7.77 -8.69
C LEU A 243 -5.97 -8.91 -9.34
N GLU A 244 -7.15 -8.62 -9.87
CA GLU A 244 -8.01 -9.62 -10.51
C GLU A 244 -7.30 -10.25 -11.71
N GLU A 245 -6.73 -9.43 -12.60
CA GLU A 245 -5.92 -9.89 -13.75
C GLU A 245 -4.72 -10.72 -13.29
N THR A 246 -4.01 -10.27 -12.26
CA THR A 246 -2.86 -11.00 -11.69
C THR A 246 -3.29 -12.36 -11.17
N CYS A 247 -4.41 -12.43 -10.45
CA CYS A 247 -4.92 -13.70 -9.93
C CYS A 247 -5.33 -14.66 -11.05
N ASP A 248 -5.89 -14.16 -12.15
CA ASP A 248 -6.18 -14.98 -13.34
C ASP A 248 -4.92 -15.54 -14.00
N LEU A 249 -3.88 -14.72 -14.16
CA LEU A 249 -2.60 -15.15 -14.70
C LEU A 249 -1.94 -16.23 -13.82
N ILE A 250 -1.91 -16.01 -12.50
CA ILE A 250 -1.31 -16.99 -11.57
C ILE A 250 -2.11 -18.30 -11.57
N GLU A 251 -3.44 -18.23 -11.66
CA GLU A 251 -4.29 -19.44 -11.69
C GLU A 251 -4.03 -20.27 -12.96
N ALA A 252 -3.87 -19.62 -14.11
CA ALA A 252 -3.47 -20.30 -15.35
C ALA A 252 -2.11 -21.00 -15.21
N ILE A 253 -1.11 -20.31 -14.66
CA ILE A 253 0.23 -20.87 -14.39
C ILE A 253 0.13 -22.05 -13.41
N ARG A 254 -0.68 -21.95 -12.35
CA ARG A 254 -0.89 -23.03 -11.38
C ARG A 254 -1.44 -24.29 -12.04
N ILE A 255 -2.46 -24.15 -12.88
CA ILE A 255 -3.09 -25.27 -13.59
C ILE A 255 -2.07 -25.96 -14.50
N GLU A 256 -1.28 -25.20 -15.27
CA GLU A 256 -0.26 -25.77 -16.15
C GLU A 256 0.90 -26.40 -15.38
N ALA A 257 1.39 -25.76 -14.32
CA ALA A 257 2.43 -26.33 -13.45
C ALA A 257 1.98 -27.66 -12.83
N ASN A 258 0.73 -27.75 -12.36
CA ASN A 258 0.18 -29.01 -11.85
C ASN A 258 0.11 -30.09 -12.94
N LYS A 259 -0.26 -29.74 -14.17
CA LYS A 259 -0.28 -30.69 -15.30
C LYS A 259 1.12 -31.21 -15.60
N CYS A 260 2.15 -30.36 -15.60
CA CYS A 260 3.53 -30.74 -15.85
C CYS A 260 4.12 -31.69 -14.80
N VAL A 261 3.61 -31.67 -13.56
CA VAL A 261 4.12 -32.53 -12.46
C VAL A 261 3.40 -33.88 -12.40
N HIS A 262 2.10 -33.91 -12.73
CA HIS A 262 1.24 -35.06 -12.45
C HIS A 262 0.77 -35.83 -13.69
N ARG A 263 1.15 -35.40 -14.90
CA ARG A 263 0.84 -36.11 -16.15
C ARG A 263 2.12 -36.39 -16.92
N ASP A 264 2.17 -37.52 -17.64
CA ASP A 264 3.25 -37.95 -18.56
C ASP A 264 3.39 -37.03 -19.80
N TYR A 265 3.42 -35.71 -19.60
CA TYR A 265 3.29 -34.71 -20.66
C TYR A 265 4.61 -34.02 -21.00
N LYS A 266 4.70 -33.66 -22.29
CA LYS A 266 5.71 -32.90 -23.03
C LYS A 266 6.66 -32.08 -22.15
N ILE A 267 7.96 -32.37 -22.26
CA ILE A 267 9.04 -31.54 -21.71
C ILE A 267 8.82 -30.09 -22.21
N PRO A 268 8.67 -29.10 -21.32
CA PRO A 268 8.41 -27.73 -21.72
C PRO A 268 9.55 -27.20 -22.59
N ASN A 269 9.21 -26.48 -23.65
CA ASN A 269 10.14 -25.72 -24.47
C ASN A 269 9.96 -24.20 -24.23
N GLU A 270 10.83 -23.38 -24.80
CA GLU A 270 10.76 -21.92 -24.58
C GLU A 270 9.46 -21.29 -25.08
N GLU A 271 8.92 -21.77 -26.20
CA GLU A 271 7.65 -21.29 -26.75
C GLU A 271 6.49 -21.56 -25.78
N TYR A 272 6.47 -22.77 -25.19
CA TYR A 272 5.51 -23.13 -24.16
C TYR A 272 5.68 -22.25 -22.92
N LEU A 273 6.90 -22.02 -22.46
CA LEU A 273 7.16 -21.15 -21.31
C LEU A 273 6.66 -19.72 -21.57
N LYS A 274 6.92 -19.15 -22.75
CA LYS A 274 6.45 -17.82 -23.16
C LYS A 274 4.92 -17.73 -23.15
N SER A 275 4.23 -18.80 -23.56
CA SER A 275 2.76 -18.85 -23.55
C SER A 275 2.15 -18.71 -22.15
N LEU A 276 2.88 -19.09 -21.10
CA LEU A 276 2.41 -19.00 -19.71
C LEU A 276 2.44 -17.58 -19.15
N LYS A 277 3.14 -16.64 -19.81
CA LYS A 277 3.25 -15.23 -19.38
C LYS A 277 3.69 -15.08 -17.91
N ILE A 278 4.62 -15.92 -17.46
CA ILE A 278 5.14 -15.92 -16.09
C ILE A 278 5.75 -14.57 -15.73
N GLU A 279 6.53 -13.97 -16.62
CA GLU A 279 7.13 -12.64 -16.43
C GLU A 279 6.07 -11.59 -16.08
N ASN A 280 4.97 -11.54 -16.86
CA ASN A 280 3.87 -10.60 -16.61
C ASN A 280 3.22 -10.85 -15.24
N ALA A 281 2.97 -12.10 -14.87
CA ALA A 281 2.39 -12.45 -13.57
C ALA A 281 3.32 -11.99 -12.43
N VAL A 282 4.63 -12.23 -12.55
CA VAL A 282 5.63 -11.82 -11.56
C VAL A 282 5.72 -10.30 -11.48
N VAL A 283 5.74 -9.60 -12.61
CA VAL A 283 5.78 -8.12 -12.66
C VAL A 283 4.54 -7.52 -11.99
N ASN A 284 3.35 -7.98 -12.35
CA ASN A 284 2.12 -7.45 -11.75
C ASN A 284 2.06 -7.74 -10.25
N THR A 285 2.44 -8.95 -9.84
CA THR A 285 2.53 -9.31 -8.41
C THR A 285 3.59 -8.46 -7.69
N ARG A 286 4.72 -8.16 -8.34
CA ARG A 286 5.77 -7.31 -7.78
C ARG A 286 5.30 -5.86 -7.61
N LYS A 287 4.52 -5.32 -8.54
CA LYS A 287 3.91 -3.98 -8.39
C LYS A 287 3.04 -3.92 -7.13
N LEU A 288 2.16 -4.92 -6.95
CA LEU A 288 1.35 -5.06 -5.74
C LEU A 288 2.24 -5.22 -4.50
N TYR A 289 3.22 -6.13 -4.53
CA TYR A 289 4.13 -6.37 -3.40
C TYR A 289 4.91 -5.12 -3.00
N LYS A 290 5.46 -4.35 -3.95
CA LYS A 290 6.14 -3.08 -3.67
C LYS A 290 5.20 -2.07 -3.02
N LYS A 291 3.97 -1.98 -3.49
CA LYS A 291 2.99 -1.01 -2.98
C LYS A 291 2.51 -1.35 -1.57
N TYR A 292 2.27 -2.62 -1.28
CA TYR A 292 1.65 -3.05 -0.04
C TYR A 292 2.66 -3.56 1.01
N CYS A 293 3.76 -4.18 0.61
CA CYS A 293 4.66 -4.92 1.51
C CYS A 293 6.04 -4.28 1.69
N ASN A 294 6.54 -3.51 0.72
CA ASN A 294 7.90 -2.95 0.76
C ASN A 294 7.89 -1.40 0.69
N PRO A 295 7.53 -0.73 1.81
CA PRO A 295 7.54 0.72 1.94
C PRO A 295 8.95 1.33 2.11
#